data_AF-A0A6T8YVZ8-F1
#
_entry.id   AF-A0A6T8YVZ8-F1
#
_cell.length_a   1.000
_cell.length_b   1.000
_cell.length_c   1.000
_cell.angle_alpha   90.00
_cell.angle_beta   90.00
_cell.angle_gamma   90.00
#
_symmetry.space_group_name_H-M   'P 1'
#
loop_
_entity.id
_entity.type
_entity.pdbx_description
1 polymer ?
#
loop_
_entity_poly.entity_id
_entity_poly.type
_entity_poly.pdbx_seq_one_letter_code
_entity_poly.pdbx_strand_id
1 'polypeptide(L)'
;EGFERAADAAALHAMLGLGGPSDDNVYCTDWSSHGECASNPAYMLSSCELSCAVHACVSAIADRELRVLRLLAEQAGRAIDYASLGLGYRHPGERLTYREAAHPSFRQGASVQRSQASLASLRELCAQFADGTEADATRALADAFVREIGAGSDRHGTLEGVLSALEAELLMPLRAFNERVSDLLQPGSRVDRSLLPADKVSEVVSTITAHVLDGSFKQWRYSNPVGRRQLEGLADWQIQLWSEASSTQVGPLRVHEDEDNELGFFWATKIGGPSHGFDYEGHCLLPLLANARHKVVLISDPSYPHHPVGRAHFRLLWTAEEMKPLLWLEEIHRDGRAEVDTGPWRKAVLTHVARKGAAMGVMLSCSAEWHHDVSALSQEAGGSVSSRSDRILLRPSNGVVEASDYLSGKHDWVQLEDEIAEPGGRAVYEPPPSAQRREL
;
A
#
# COMPACT_ATOMS: atom_id res chain seq x y z
N GLU A 1 -16.55 -12.01 2.04
CA GLU A 1 -17.95 -11.52 2.04
C GLU A 1 -18.30 -11.16 0.60
N GLY A 2 -19.54 -11.43 0.18
CA GLY A 2 -19.92 -11.51 -1.24
C GLY A 2 -19.89 -10.16 -1.96
N PHE A 3 -19.57 -10.20 -3.25
CA PHE A 3 -19.67 -9.05 -4.14
C PHE A 3 -21.11 -8.50 -4.14
N GLU A 4 -21.28 -7.21 -3.82
CA GLU A 4 -22.57 -6.54 -3.90
C GLU A 4 -22.80 -6.02 -5.32
N ARG A 5 -23.12 -6.92 -6.26
CA ARG A 5 -23.31 -6.61 -7.70
C ARG A 5 -24.18 -5.36 -7.92
N ALA A 6 -25.27 -5.22 -7.15
CA ALA A 6 -26.16 -4.08 -7.23
C ALA A 6 -25.49 -2.75 -6.84
N ALA A 7 -24.70 -2.74 -5.76
CA ALA A 7 -23.95 -1.56 -5.34
C ALA A 7 -22.86 -1.21 -6.36
N ASP A 8 -22.15 -2.22 -6.88
CA ASP A 8 -21.14 -2.01 -7.90
C ASP A 8 -21.73 -1.45 -9.20
N ALA A 9 -22.85 -2.01 -9.65
CA ALA A 9 -23.59 -1.53 -10.82
C ALA A 9 -24.06 -0.08 -10.63
N ALA A 10 -24.70 0.24 -9.51
CA ALA A 10 -25.19 1.59 -9.24
C ALA A 10 -24.06 2.63 -9.23
N ALA A 11 -22.92 2.31 -8.60
CA ALA A 11 -21.76 3.18 -8.61
C ALA A 11 -21.16 3.33 -10.02
N LEU A 12 -21.09 2.25 -10.79
CA LEU A 12 -20.58 2.29 -12.17
C LEU A 12 -21.46 3.17 -13.06
N HIS A 13 -22.78 3.04 -12.96
CA HIS A 13 -23.74 3.91 -13.66
C HIS A 13 -23.52 5.39 -13.33
N ALA A 14 -23.30 5.73 -12.05
CA ALA A 14 -23.05 7.11 -11.65
C ALA A 14 -21.78 7.70 -12.28
N MET A 15 -20.73 6.88 -12.51
CA MET A 15 -19.45 7.35 -13.06
C MET A 15 -19.42 7.37 -14.58
N LEU A 16 -19.89 6.29 -15.22
CA LEU A 16 -19.87 6.17 -16.67
C LEU A 16 -21.10 6.85 -17.32
N GLY A 17 -22.17 7.16 -16.59
CA GLY A 17 -23.36 7.84 -17.08
C GLY A 17 -23.23 9.36 -17.33
N LEU A 18 -22.10 9.99 -17.01
CA LEU A 18 -21.99 11.47 -16.95
C LEU A 18 -21.11 12.13 -18.03
N GLY A 19 -20.73 11.46 -19.13
CA GLY A 19 -19.75 12.04 -20.07
C GLY A 19 -19.78 11.59 -21.52
N GLY A 20 -20.91 11.10 -22.02
CA GLY A 20 -21.21 10.90 -23.46
C GLY A 20 -22.35 11.82 -23.91
N PRO A 21 -22.97 11.61 -25.09
CA PRO A 21 -24.30 12.19 -25.35
C PRO A 21 -25.17 11.86 -24.13
N SER A 22 -25.63 12.90 -23.46
CA SER A 22 -26.23 12.77 -22.14
C SER A 22 -27.52 11.99 -22.27
N ASP A 23 -27.77 11.10 -21.31
CA ASP A 23 -29.15 10.74 -21.00
C ASP A 23 -29.96 12.05 -20.82
N ASP A 24 -31.07 12.16 -21.55
CA ASP A 24 -31.93 13.34 -21.57
C ASP A 24 -32.80 13.44 -20.29
N ASN A 25 -32.75 12.43 -19.42
CA ASN A 25 -33.56 12.35 -18.21
C ASN A 25 -32.74 11.90 -17.00
N VAL A 26 -32.95 12.58 -15.86
CA VAL A 26 -32.33 12.25 -14.58
C VAL A 26 -32.70 10.86 -14.05
N TYR A 27 -33.81 10.27 -14.52
CA TYR A 27 -34.28 8.95 -14.12
C TYR A 27 -33.74 7.82 -15.02
N CYS A 28 -32.95 8.10 -16.05
CA CYS A 28 -32.45 7.07 -16.97
C CYS A 28 -31.68 5.95 -16.26
N THR A 29 -30.84 6.29 -15.28
CA THR A 29 -30.13 5.30 -14.46
C THR A 29 -31.09 4.38 -13.73
N ASP A 30 -32.10 4.95 -13.06
CA ASP A 30 -33.10 4.21 -12.30
C ASP A 30 -33.92 3.30 -13.22
N TRP A 31 -34.44 3.85 -14.32
CA TRP A 31 -35.22 3.12 -15.32
C TRP A 31 -34.43 1.97 -15.96
N SER A 32 -33.18 2.21 -16.33
CA SER A 32 -32.33 1.15 -16.89
C SER A 32 -32.12 0.00 -15.90
N SER A 33 -31.89 0.31 -14.62
CA SER A 33 -31.73 -0.71 -13.57
C SER A 33 -33.00 -1.51 -13.29
N HIS A 34 -34.18 -0.93 -13.58
CA HIS A 34 -35.48 -1.58 -13.46
C HIS A 34 -35.97 -2.27 -14.75
N GLY A 35 -35.12 -2.38 -15.77
CA GLY A 35 -35.42 -3.13 -17.00
C GLY A 35 -36.21 -2.36 -18.06
N GLU A 36 -36.31 -1.03 -17.95
CA GLU A 36 -36.99 -0.20 -18.98
C GLU A 36 -36.30 -0.26 -20.33
N CYS A 37 -34.99 -0.57 -20.39
CA CYS A 37 -34.28 -0.77 -21.65
C CYS A 37 -34.89 -1.89 -22.51
N ALA A 38 -35.52 -2.89 -21.88
CA ALA A 38 -36.24 -3.95 -22.57
C ALA A 38 -37.75 -3.68 -22.67
N SER A 39 -38.34 -3.07 -21.64
CA SER A 39 -39.79 -2.83 -21.55
C SER A 39 -40.27 -1.63 -22.38
N ASN A 40 -39.42 -0.61 -22.53
CA ASN A 40 -39.71 0.62 -23.25
C ASN A 40 -38.51 1.07 -24.13
N PRO A 41 -38.07 0.20 -25.08
CA PRO A 41 -36.83 0.43 -25.83
C PRO A 41 -36.91 1.68 -26.72
N ALA A 42 -38.10 2.04 -27.22
CA ALA A 42 -38.26 3.20 -28.09
C ALA A 42 -37.88 4.51 -27.39
N TYR A 43 -38.33 4.70 -26.14
CA TYR A 43 -37.98 5.87 -25.34
C TYR A 43 -36.56 5.75 -24.78
N MET A 44 -36.20 4.58 -24.26
CA MET A 44 -34.92 4.40 -23.60
C MET A 44 -33.75 4.53 -24.58
N LEU A 45 -33.87 4.05 -25.82
CA LEU A 45 -32.82 4.23 -26.83
C LEU A 45 -32.72 5.68 -27.34
N SER A 46 -33.80 6.46 -27.27
CA SER A 46 -33.75 7.87 -27.69
C SER A 46 -33.30 8.82 -26.58
N SER A 47 -33.61 8.50 -25.33
CA SER A 47 -33.46 9.43 -24.19
C SER A 47 -32.54 8.91 -23.08
N CYS A 48 -32.20 7.62 -23.09
CA CYS A 48 -31.42 6.95 -22.03
C CYS A 48 -30.38 5.97 -22.61
N GLU A 49 -29.85 6.28 -23.80
CA GLU A 49 -28.97 5.38 -24.55
C GLU A 49 -27.76 4.93 -23.72
N LEU A 50 -27.15 5.87 -23.00
CA LEU A 50 -25.96 5.63 -22.20
C LEU A 50 -26.27 4.74 -20.99
N SER A 51 -27.37 5.02 -20.28
CA SER A 51 -27.82 4.17 -19.19
C SER A 51 -28.12 2.74 -19.65
N CYS A 52 -28.73 2.56 -20.83
CA CYS A 52 -28.98 1.23 -21.37
C CYS A 52 -27.70 0.49 -21.79
N ALA A 53 -26.72 1.20 -22.36
CA ALA A 53 -25.43 0.62 -22.70
C ALA A 53 -24.69 0.13 -21.44
N VAL A 54 -24.66 0.93 -20.37
CA VAL A 54 -24.05 0.52 -19.10
C VAL A 54 -24.80 -0.66 -18.48
N HIS A 55 -26.14 -0.68 -18.54
CA HIS A 55 -26.93 -1.81 -18.04
C HIS A 55 -26.64 -3.12 -18.79
N ALA A 56 -26.54 -3.06 -20.12
CA ALA A 56 -26.20 -4.21 -20.95
C ALA A 56 -24.77 -4.72 -20.64
N CYS A 57 -23.81 -3.80 -20.50
CA CYS A 57 -22.44 -4.10 -20.09
C CYS A 57 -22.37 -4.78 -18.72
N VAL A 58 -23.05 -4.22 -17.71
CA VAL A 58 -23.16 -4.81 -16.37
C VAL A 58 -23.74 -6.21 -16.46
N SER A 59 -24.70 -6.46 -17.34
CA SER A 59 -25.32 -7.78 -17.54
C SER A 59 -24.41 -8.78 -18.27
N ALA A 60 -23.45 -8.29 -19.05
CA ALA A 60 -22.56 -9.11 -19.88
C ALA A 60 -21.32 -9.64 -19.13
N ILE A 61 -20.97 -9.06 -17.98
CA ILE A 61 -19.75 -9.41 -17.23
C ILE A 61 -20.06 -10.08 -15.89
N ALA A 62 -19.11 -10.90 -15.38
CA ALA A 62 -19.21 -11.52 -14.07
C ALA A 62 -18.99 -10.53 -12.92
N ASP A 63 -19.35 -10.92 -11.70
CA ASP A 63 -19.31 -10.03 -10.52
C ASP A 63 -17.91 -9.46 -10.24
N ARG A 64 -16.87 -10.27 -10.47
CA ARG A 64 -15.49 -9.88 -10.22
C ARG A 64 -15.01 -8.84 -11.23
N GLU A 65 -15.30 -9.05 -12.50
CA GLU A 65 -15.02 -8.12 -13.58
C GLU A 65 -15.77 -6.80 -13.38
N LEU A 66 -17.05 -6.87 -12.96
CA LEU A 66 -17.81 -5.67 -12.60
C LEU A 66 -17.14 -4.89 -11.47
N ARG A 67 -16.69 -5.59 -10.42
CA ARG A 67 -15.99 -4.97 -9.29
C ARG A 67 -14.71 -4.26 -9.74
N VAL A 68 -13.92 -4.90 -10.62
CA VAL A 68 -12.70 -4.31 -11.21
C VAL A 68 -13.04 -3.10 -12.06
N LEU A 69 -13.98 -3.21 -13.00
CA LEU A 69 -14.40 -2.10 -13.87
C LEU A 69 -14.85 -0.90 -13.06
N ARG A 70 -15.64 -1.12 -12.00
CA ARG A 70 -16.11 -0.05 -11.12
C ARG A 70 -14.99 0.58 -10.30
N LEU A 71 -14.11 -0.21 -9.66
CA LEU A 71 -12.96 0.32 -8.92
C LEU A 71 -12.01 1.11 -9.83
N LEU A 72 -11.80 0.60 -11.05
CA LEU A 72 -10.94 1.23 -12.05
C LEU A 72 -11.53 2.56 -12.51
N ALA A 73 -12.81 2.60 -12.85
CA ALA A 73 -13.51 3.84 -13.19
C ALA A 73 -13.45 4.85 -12.04
N GLU A 74 -13.65 4.39 -10.80
CA GLU A 74 -13.58 5.22 -9.61
C GLU A 74 -12.20 5.83 -9.41
N GLN A 75 -11.12 5.05 -9.51
CA GLN A 75 -9.78 5.58 -9.27
C GLN A 75 -9.26 6.39 -10.46
N ALA A 76 -9.52 5.95 -11.69
CA ALA A 76 -9.06 6.65 -12.89
C ALA A 76 -9.82 7.96 -13.15
N GLY A 77 -11.10 8.03 -12.78
CA GLY A 77 -11.94 9.23 -12.92
C GLY A 77 -11.58 10.37 -11.97
N ARG A 78 -10.71 10.11 -10.98
CA ARG A 78 -10.19 11.09 -10.02
C ARG A 78 -8.71 10.84 -9.76
N ALA A 79 -7.93 10.77 -10.84
CA ALA A 79 -6.51 10.50 -10.79
C ALA A 79 -5.67 11.75 -11.06
N ILE A 80 -4.48 11.80 -10.45
CA ILE A 80 -3.45 12.79 -10.75
C ILE A 80 -2.69 12.33 -12.01
N ASP A 81 -2.41 13.26 -12.90
CA ASP A 81 -1.52 13.01 -14.04
C ASP A 81 -0.06 13.28 -13.67
N TYR A 82 0.59 12.28 -13.08
CA TYR A 82 1.98 12.39 -12.62
C TYR A 82 2.96 12.58 -13.78
N ALA A 83 2.72 11.95 -14.94
CA ALA A 83 3.50 12.17 -16.15
C ALA A 83 3.64 13.67 -16.51
N SER A 84 2.55 14.43 -16.39
CA SER A 84 2.51 15.87 -16.70
C SER A 84 2.98 16.75 -15.54
N LEU A 85 2.57 16.43 -14.30
CA LEU A 85 2.84 17.29 -13.12
C LEU A 85 4.21 17.05 -12.50
N GLY A 86 4.77 15.85 -12.66
CA GLY A 86 5.98 15.40 -11.97
C GLY A 86 5.77 15.19 -10.47
N LEU A 87 6.75 14.59 -9.80
CA LEU A 87 6.72 14.39 -8.35
C LEU A 87 7.15 15.64 -7.56
N GLY A 88 7.75 16.63 -8.23
CA GLY A 88 8.10 17.91 -7.63
C GLY A 88 6.92 18.86 -7.40
N TYR A 89 5.73 18.54 -7.94
CA TYR A 89 4.51 19.27 -7.63
C TYR A 89 4.09 19.03 -6.18
N ARG A 90 3.44 20.01 -5.55
CA ARG A 90 2.88 19.84 -4.21
C ARG A 90 1.70 18.87 -4.31
N HIS A 91 1.88 17.61 -3.92
CA HIS A 91 0.82 16.60 -3.93
C HIS A 91 0.17 16.41 -2.56
N PRO A 92 -0.94 15.65 -2.44
CA PRO A 92 -1.58 15.43 -1.15
C PRO A 92 -0.64 14.72 -0.16
N GLY A 93 -0.61 15.20 1.09
CA GLY A 93 0.18 14.59 2.17
C GLY A 93 -0.50 13.39 2.81
N GLU A 94 -1.83 13.39 2.83
CA GLU A 94 -2.65 12.42 3.57
C GLU A 94 -3.48 11.54 2.64
N ARG A 95 -3.73 10.29 3.04
CA ARG A 95 -4.51 9.32 2.26
C ARG A 95 -5.95 9.77 2.00
N LEU A 96 -6.63 10.36 2.98
CA LEU A 96 -8.02 10.81 2.78
C LEU A 96 -8.13 11.92 1.72
N THR A 97 -7.10 12.76 1.58
CA THR A 97 -7.09 13.82 0.57
C THR A 97 -7.09 13.24 -0.85
N TYR A 98 -6.51 12.05 -1.06
CA TYR A 98 -6.66 11.28 -2.30
C TYR A 98 -8.07 10.75 -2.47
N ARG A 99 -8.64 10.17 -1.41
CA ARG A 99 -9.99 9.61 -1.45
C ARG A 99 -11.03 10.67 -1.81
N GLU A 100 -10.88 11.88 -1.30
CA GLU A 100 -11.78 13.01 -1.53
C GLU A 100 -11.47 13.78 -2.82
N ALA A 101 -10.33 13.51 -3.47
CA ALA A 101 -9.81 14.28 -4.60
C ALA A 101 -9.79 15.81 -4.35
N ALA A 102 -9.55 16.21 -3.09
CA ALA A 102 -9.73 17.59 -2.64
C ALA A 102 -8.53 18.51 -2.99
N HIS A 103 -7.38 17.92 -3.31
CA HIS A 103 -6.14 18.66 -3.57
C HIS A 103 -6.12 19.29 -4.99
N PRO A 104 -5.52 20.48 -5.18
CA PRO A 104 -5.39 21.12 -6.50
C PRO A 104 -4.79 20.26 -7.62
N SER A 105 -3.94 19.28 -7.32
CA SER A 105 -3.34 18.36 -8.30
C SER A 105 -4.37 17.56 -9.10
N PHE A 106 -5.52 17.23 -8.49
CA PHE A 106 -6.63 16.54 -9.18
C PHE A 106 -7.37 17.46 -10.15
N ARG A 107 -7.33 18.78 -9.93
CA ARG A 107 -8.06 19.78 -10.73
C ARG A 107 -7.19 20.46 -11.78
N GLN A 108 -5.92 20.06 -11.89
CA GLN A 108 -5.04 20.53 -12.96
C GLN A 108 -5.58 20.07 -14.31
N GLY A 109 -5.44 20.91 -15.34
CA GLY A 109 -5.99 20.64 -16.67
C GLY A 109 -5.59 19.28 -17.23
N ALA A 110 -4.32 18.89 -17.06
CA ALA A 110 -3.81 17.59 -17.48
C ALA A 110 -4.47 16.42 -16.73
N SER A 111 -4.59 16.50 -15.39
CA SER A 111 -5.28 15.49 -14.57
C SER A 111 -6.75 15.33 -14.95
N VAL A 112 -7.45 16.44 -15.18
CA VAL A 112 -8.86 16.43 -15.60
C VAL A 112 -9.02 15.82 -16.98
N GLN A 113 -8.20 16.24 -17.95
CA GLN A 113 -8.23 15.69 -19.31
C GLN A 113 -7.96 14.20 -19.33
N ARG A 114 -6.95 13.74 -18.57
CA ARG A 114 -6.61 12.33 -18.48
C ARG A 114 -7.74 11.53 -17.84
N SER A 115 -8.30 12.00 -16.72
CA SER A 115 -9.43 11.33 -16.05
C SER A 115 -10.65 11.22 -16.99
N GLN A 116 -10.94 12.25 -17.78
CA GLN A 116 -12.01 12.21 -18.78
C GLN A 116 -11.73 11.19 -19.89
N ALA A 117 -10.49 11.14 -20.40
CA ALA A 117 -10.08 10.17 -21.43
C ALA A 117 -10.12 8.73 -20.91
N SER A 118 -9.71 8.50 -19.66
CA SER A 118 -9.81 7.20 -18.98
C SER A 118 -11.27 6.75 -18.87
N LEU A 119 -12.16 7.62 -18.39
CA LEU A 119 -13.59 7.30 -18.30
C LEU A 119 -14.22 7.06 -19.69
N ALA A 120 -13.82 7.81 -20.72
CA ALA A 120 -14.27 7.57 -22.08
C ALA A 120 -13.82 6.20 -22.61
N SER A 121 -12.57 5.82 -22.36
CA SER A 121 -12.03 4.51 -22.75
C SER A 121 -12.75 3.36 -22.03
N LEU A 122 -13.10 3.54 -20.74
CA LEU A 122 -13.86 2.55 -19.99
C LEU A 122 -15.33 2.45 -20.46
N ARG A 123 -15.93 3.56 -20.93
CA ARG A 123 -17.26 3.52 -21.58
C ARG A 123 -17.21 2.71 -22.87
N GLU A 124 -16.20 2.92 -23.69
CA GLU A 124 -16.02 2.16 -24.93
C GLU A 124 -15.86 0.67 -24.63
N LEU A 125 -15.00 0.32 -23.66
CA LEU A 125 -14.82 -1.06 -23.24
C LEU A 125 -16.15 -1.68 -22.71
N CYS A 126 -16.94 -0.90 -21.98
CA CYS A 126 -18.25 -1.32 -21.49
C CYS A 126 -19.21 -1.61 -22.65
N ALA A 127 -19.23 -0.76 -23.69
CA ALA A 127 -20.02 -0.99 -24.90
C ALA A 127 -19.58 -2.27 -25.64
N GLN A 128 -18.27 -2.52 -25.72
CA GLN A 128 -17.71 -3.73 -26.34
C GLN A 128 -18.07 -5.01 -25.58
N PHE A 129 -18.19 -4.94 -24.24
CA PHE A 129 -18.72 -6.07 -23.46
C PHE A 129 -20.22 -6.27 -23.72
N ALA A 130 -20.98 -5.18 -23.83
CA ALA A 130 -22.42 -5.23 -24.05
C ALA A 130 -22.80 -5.83 -25.41
N ASP A 131 -22.06 -5.49 -26.48
CA ASP A 131 -22.31 -5.99 -27.84
C ASP A 131 -21.56 -7.30 -28.16
N GLY A 132 -20.69 -7.74 -27.26
CA GLY A 132 -19.91 -8.97 -27.38
C GLY A 132 -18.72 -8.88 -28.32
N THR A 133 -18.32 -7.69 -28.77
CA THR A 133 -17.12 -7.49 -29.59
C THR A 133 -15.83 -7.69 -28.81
N GLU A 134 -15.84 -7.50 -27.49
CA GLU A 134 -14.77 -7.96 -26.59
C GLU A 134 -15.32 -9.08 -25.68
N ALA A 135 -14.88 -10.31 -25.95
CA ALA A 135 -15.33 -11.50 -25.24
C ALA A 135 -14.51 -11.81 -23.99
N ASP A 136 -13.30 -11.24 -23.85
CA ASP A 136 -12.38 -11.49 -22.73
C ASP A 136 -12.30 -10.28 -21.79
N ALA A 137 -13.37 -10.09 -21.00
CA ALA A 137 -13.44 -9.02 -20.02
C ALA A 137 -12.32 -9.09 -18.97
N THR A 138 -11.90 -10.30 -18.59
CA THR A 138 -10.80 -10.53 -17.66
C THR A 138 -9.51 -9.87 -18.16
N ARG A 139 -9.06 -10.21 -19.38
CA ARG A 139 -7.84 -9.66 -19.97
C ARG A 139 -7.99 -8.16 -20.25
N ALA A 140 -9.12 -7.75 -20.83
CA ALA A 140 -9.30 -6.36 -21.24
C ALA A 140 -9.29 -5.38 -20.05
N LEU A 141 -9.87 -5.77 -18.92
CA LEU A 141 -9.84 -4.97 -17.68
C LEU A 141 -8.45 -4.94 -17.05
N ALA A 142 -7.74 -6.07 -17.04
CA ALA A 142 -6.36 -6.10 -16.56
C ALA A 142 -5.46 -5.20 -17.40
N ASP A 143 -5.55 -5.29 -18.73
CA ASP A 143 -4.81 -4.43 -19.67
C ASP A 143 -5.18 -2.95 -19.49
N ALA A 144 -6.46 -2.63 -19.20
CA ALA A 144 -6.89 -1.27 -18.91
C ALA A 144 -6.24 -0.73 -17.63
N PHE A 145 -6.20 -1.50 -16.55
CA PHE A 145 -5.51 -1.10 -15.33
C PHE A 145 -4.00 -0.90 -15.55
N VAL A 146 -3.34 -1.81 -16.27
CA VAL A 146 -1.91 -1.72 -16.62
C VAL A 146 -1.60 -0.42 -17.37
N ARG A 147 -2.44 -0.04 -18.34
CA ARG A 147 -2.34 1.25 -19.05
C ARG A 147 -2.53 2.42 -18.09
N GLU A 148 -3.54 2.36 -17.22
CA GLU A 148 -3.84 3.45 -16.27
C GLU A 148 -2.72 3.67 -15.25
N ILE A 149 -1.97 2.64 -14.86
CA ILE A 149 -0.81 2.80 -13.97
C ILE A 149 0.49 3.10 -14.73
N GLY A 150 0.47 3.23 -16.06
CA GLY A 150 1.66 3.58 -16.86
C GLY A 150 2.75 2.50 -16.91
N ALA A 151 2.43 1.22 -16.70
CA ALA A 151 3.43 0.14 -16.52
C ALA A 151 4.05 -0.41 -17.82
N GLY A 152 3.79 0.21 -18.98
CA GLY A 152 4.21 -0.26 -20.30
C GLY A 152 3.22 -1.23 -20.95
N SER A 153 3.21 -1.27 -22.29
CA SER A 153 2.26 -2.09 -23.08
C SER A 153 2.62 -3.57 -23.15
N ASP A 154 3.84 -3.93 -22.75
CA ASP A 154 4.38 -5.29 -22.68
C ASP A 154 4.07 -5.98 -21.33
N ARG A 155 3.53 -5.23 -20.37
CA ARG A 155 3.16 -5.73 -19.05
C ARG A 155 1.77 -6.36 -19.11
N HIS A 156 1.59 -7.44 -18.37
CA HIS A 156 0.30 -8.06 -18.14
C HIS A 156 0.07 -8.28 -16.65
N GLY A 157 -1.18 -8.47 -16.26
CA GLY A 157 -1.57 -8.78 -14.89
C GLY A 157 -2.73 -9.76 -14.87
N THR A 158 -2.89 -10.43 -13.74
CA THR A 158 -4.05 -11.28 -13.48
C THR A 158 -5.23 -10.45 -12.98
N LEU A 159 -6.47 -10.90 -13.23
CA LEU A 159 -7.65 -10.20 -12.68
C LEU A 159 -7.62 -10.14 -11.15
N GLU A 160 -7.10 -11.17 -10.48
CA GLU A 160 -7.01 -11.23 -9.02
C GLU A 160 -5.98 -10.25 -8.45
N GLY A 161 -4.80 -10.15 -9.07
CA GLY A 161 -3.79 -9.17 -8.68
C GLY A 161 -4.26 -7.73 -8.94
N VAL A 162 -4.89 -7.49 -10.09
CA VAL A 162 -5.50 -6.18 -10.42
C VAL A 162 -6.61 -5.82 -9.45
N LEU A 163 -7.51 -6.76 -9.13
CA LEU A 163 -8.57 -6.52 -8.13
C LEU A 163 -7.98 -6.20 -6.76
N SER A 164 -6.99 -6.98 -6.30
CA SER A 164 -6.32 -6.74 -5.02
C SER A 164 -5.65 -5.36 -4.97
N ALA A 165 -4.98 -4.96 -6.06
CA ALA A 165 -4.36 -3.65 -6.19
C ALA A 165 -5.41 -2.53 -6.14
N LEU A 166 -6.52 -2.70 -6.85
CA LEU A 166 -7.62 -1.74 -6.87
C LEU A 166 -8.33 -1.65 -5.50
N GLU A 167 -8.55 -2.75 -4.79
CA GLU A 167 -9.11 -2.74 -3.42
C GLU A 167 -8.18 -2.08 -2.41
N ALA A 168 -6.87 -2.20 -2.61
CA ALA A 168 -5.85 -1.48 -1.85
C ALA A 168 -5.62 -0.03 -2.34
N GLU A 169 -6.40 0.46 -3.31
CA GLU A 169 -6.33 1.81 -3.90
C GLU A 169 -4.99 2.14 -4.58
N LEU A 170 -4.35 1.14 -5.19
CA LEU A 170 -2.98 1.28 -5.70
C LEU A 170 -2.83 1.93 -7.08
N LEU A 171 -3.92 2.41 -7.71
CA LEU A 171 -3.79 3.08 -9.01
C LEU A 171 -2.83 4.27 -8.93
N MET A 172 -2.97 5.12 -7.90
CA MET A 172 -2.11 6.29 -7.74
C MET A 172 -0.67 5.97 -7.32
N PRO A 173 -0.44 5.12 -6.28
CA PRO A 173 0.90 4.67 -5.94
C PRO A 173 1.67 4.07 -7.11
N LEU A 174 1.05 3.14 -7.86
CA LEU A 174 1.71 2.47 -8.99
C LEU A 174 1.93 3.42 -10.16
N ARG A 175 0.97 4.31 -10.46
CA ARG A 175 1.14 5.33 -11.51
C ARG A 175 2.34 6.24 -11.23
N ALA A 176 2.45 6.75 -10.00
CA ALA A 176 3.55 7.62 -9.62
C ALA A 176 4.91 6.93 -9.84
N PHE A 177 5.02 5.67 -9.41
CA PHE A 177 6.26 4.91 -9.60
C PHE A 177 6.57 4.59 -11.06
N ASN A 178 5.62 4.05 -11.81
CA ASN A 178 5.88 3.63 -13.19
C ASN A 178 6.15 4.82 -14.12
N GLU A 179 5.42 5.93 -13.96
CA GLU A 179 5.59 7.09 -14.83
C GLU A 179 6.79 7.95 -14.44
N ARG A 180 7.10 8.02 -13.15
CA ARG A 180 8.08 8.98 -12.60
C ARG A 180 9.20 8.31 -11.83
N VAL A 181 9.56 7.06 -12.18
CA VAL A 181 10.74 6.39 -11.60
C VAL A 181 12.02 7.24 -11.74
N SER A 182 12.15 8.01 -12.83
CA SER A 182 13.26 8.95 -13.01
C SER A 182 13.27 10.10 -12.00
N ASP A 183 12.11 10.53 -11.51
CA ASP A 183 12.01 11.60 -10.50
C ASP A 183 12.47 11.10 -9.13
N LEU A 184 12.35 9.80 -8.85
CA LEU A 184 12.90 9.19 -7.63
C LEU A 184 14.42 9.34 -7.54
N LEU A 185 15.08 9.53 -8.69
CA LEU A 185 16.52 9.68 -8.83
C LEU A 185 16.97 11.15 -8.84
N GLN A 186 16.04 12.10 -8.90
CA GLN A 186 16.38 13.52 -8.95
C GLN A 186 16.88 14.01 -7.57
N PRO A 187 17.82 14.97 -7.54
CA PRO A 187 18.32 15.54 -6.29
C PRO A 187 17.18 16.07 -5.43
N GLY A 188 17.05 15.55 -4.21
CA GLY A 188 16.08 16.04 -3.23
C GLY A 188 16.74 16.86 -2.14
N SER A 189 15.91 17.26 -1.17
CA SER A 189 16.31 18.21 -0.12
C SER A 189 17.30 17.64 0.91
N ARG A 190 17.46 16.31 1.00
CA ARG A 190 18.18 15.65 2.11
C ARG A 190 19.39 14.80 1.72
N VAL A 191 19.50 14.31 0.48
CA VAL A 191 20.55 13.35 0.08
C VAL A 191 21.02 13.62 -1.36
N ASP A 192 22.32 13.45 -1.61
CA ASP A 192 22.89 13.42 -2.96
C ASP A 192 22.51 12.12 -3.67
N ARG A 193 21.37 12.18 -4.37
CA ARG A 193 20.76 11.04 -5.07
C ARG A 193 21.40 10.74 -6.43
N SER A 194 22.40 11.52 -6.86
CA SER A 194 23.14 11.27 -8.10
C SER A 194 23.92 9.94 -8.10
N LEU A 195 24.07 9.33 -6.92
CA LEU A 195 24.75 8.06 -6.71
C LEU A 195 23.81 6.84 -6.76
N LEU A 196 22.49 7.03 -6.88
CA LEU A 196 21.54 5.92 -6.97
C LEU A 196 21.67 5.22 -8.33
N PRO A 197 21.86 3.88 -8.38
CA PRO A 197 21.88 3.14 -9.63
C PRO A 197 20.49 3.15 -10.29
N ALA A 198 20.33 4.01 -11.31
CA ALA A 198 19.05 4.28 -11.98
C ALA A 198 18.41 3.02 -12.59
N ASP A 199 19.24 2.16 -13.16
CA ASP A 199 18.88 0.86 -13.72
C ASP A 199 18.28 -0.05 -12.65
N LYS A 200 18.93 -0.17 -11.50
CA LYS A 200 18.46 -1.01 -10.39
C LYS A 200 17.17 -0.48 -9.77
N VAL A 201 17.04 0.85 -9.60
CA VAL A 201 15.80 1.44 -9.08
C VAL A 201 14.64 1.17 -10.04
N SER A 202 14.88 1.31 -11.34
CA SER A 202 13.88 0.99 -12.37
C SER A 202 13.51 -0.50 -12.39
N GLU A 203 14.50 -1.38 -12.22
CA GLU A 203 14.28 -2.83 -12.10
C GLU A 203 13.43 -3.17 -10.87
N VAL A 204 13.70 -2.56 -9.72
CA VAL A 204 12.92 -2.77 -8.49
C VAL A 204 11.48 -2.30 -8.65
N VAL A 205 11.26 -1.10 -9.20
CA VAL A 205 9.89 -0.59 -9.47
C VAL A 205 9.16 -1.53 -10.43
N SER A 206 9.79 -1.93 -11.54
CA SER A 206 9.22 -2.88 -12.50
C SER A 206 8.87 -4.22 -11.84
N THR A 207 9.73 -4.73 -10.96
CA THR A 207 9.54 -6.00 -10.25
C THR A 207 8.40 -5.92 -9.24
N ILE A 208 8.33 -4.83 -8.46
CA ILE A 208 7.22 -4.57 -7.54
C ILE A 208 5.90 -4.53 -8.32
N THR A 209 5.83 -3.74 -9.40
CA THR A 209 4.63 -3.63 -10.24
C THR A 209 4.20 -4.99 -10.78
N ALA A 210 5.13 -5.80 -11.31
CA ALA A 210 4.82 -7.13 -11.81
C ALA A 210 4.21 -8.04 -10.74
N HIS A 211 4.82 -8.12 -9.56
CA HIS A 211 4.32 -8.99 -8.50
C HIS A 211 3.01 -8.50 -7.87
N VAL A 212 2.72 -7.19 -7.90
CA VAL A 212 1.40 -6.67 -7.55
C VAL A 212 0.35 -7.12 -8.58
N LEU A 213 0.64 -6.97 -9.88
CA LEU A 213 -0.26 -7.36 -10.97
C LEU A 213 -0.53 -8.87 -11.02
N ASP A 214 0.43 -9.69 -10.60
CA ASP A 214 0.30 -11.15 -10.56
C ASP A 214 -0.23 -11.69 -9.22
N GLY A 215 -0.51 -10.82 -8.25
CA GLY A 215 -1.00 -11.22 -6.92
C GLY A 215 0.04 -11.95 -6.05
N SER A 216 1.32 -11.90 -6.43
CA SER A 216 2.43 -12.61 -5.76
C SER A 216 3.33 -11.70 -4.91
N PHE A 217 2.96 -10.43 -4.71
CA PHE A 217 3.75 -9.40 -4.03
C PHE A 217 4.35 -9.85 -2.69
N LYS A 218 3.52 -10.29 -1.75
CA LYS A 218 4.00 -10.80 -0.45
C LYS A 218 4.97 -11.97 -0.63
N GLN A 219 4.58 -12.99 -1.42
CA GLN A 219 5.42 -14.17 -1.63
C GLN A 219 6.80 -13.79 -2.17
N TRP A 220 6.86 -12.88 -3.15
CA TRP A 220 8.11 -12.39 -3.73
C TRP A 220 9.03 -11.76 -2.67
N ARG A 221 8.50 -10.92 -1.78
CA ARG A 221 9.31 -10.24 -0.75
C ARG A 221 10.09 -11.21 0.11
N TYR A 222 9.47 -12.33 0.50
CA TYR A 222 10.08 -13.33 1.38
C TYR A 222 10.88 -14.42 0.64
N SER A 223 10.67 -14.61 -0.66
CA SER A 223 11.29 -15.71 -1.43
C SER A 223 12.43 -15.28 -2.37
N ASN A 224 12.51 -13.99 -2.73
CA ASN A 224 13.59 -13.49 -3.59
C ASN A 224 14.98 -13.68 -2.92
N PRO A 225 16.09 -13.76 -3.68
CA PRO A 225 17.42 -14.03 -3.12
C PRO A 225 17.86 -13.04 -2.04
N VAL A 226 17.57 -11.74 -2.21
CA VAL A 226 17.93 -10.72 -1.22
C VAL A 226 17.05 -10.85 0.03
N GLY A 227 15.75 -11.08 -0.14
CA GLY A 227 14.81 -11.33 0.95
C GLY A 227 15.17 -12.56 1.78
N ARG A 228 15.54 -13.68 1.13
CA ARG A 228 16.04 -14.88 1.82
C ARG A 228 17.32 -14.58 2.58
N ARG A 229 18.29 -13.90 1.94
CA ARG A 229 19.51 -13.44 2.61
C ARG A 229 19.18 -12.55 3.81
N GLN A 230 18.22 -11.65 3.70
CA GLN A 230 17.77 -10.80 4.79
C GLN A 230 17.20 -11.59 5.97
N LEU A 231 16.78 -12.84 5.83
CA LEU A 231 16.20 -13.66 6.90
C LEU A 231 17.08 -14.82 7.38
N GLU A 232 18.24 -15.06 6.74
CA GLU A 232 19.20 -16.09 7.14
C GLU A 232 19.53 -16.05 8.65
N GLY A 233 19.59 -17.22 9.28
CA GLY A 233 19.83 -17.35 10.73
C GLY A 233 18.54 -17.47 11.55
N LEU A 234 17.37 -17.26 10.96
CA LEU A 234 16.09 -17.68 11.52
C LEU A 234 15.75 -19.13 11.12
N ALA A 235 15.00 -19.82 11.98
CA ALA A 235 14.35 -21.07 11.64
C ALA A 235 13.09 -20.84 10.78
N ASP A 236 12.65 -21.84 10.02
CA ASP A 236 11.50 -21.74 9.11
C ASP A 236 10.22 -21.28 9.82
N TRP A 237 9.98 -21.77 11.04
CA TRP A 237 8.82 -21.37 11.83
C TRP A 237 8.88 -19.90 12.28
N GLN A 238 10.08 -19.35 12.51
CA GLN A 238 10.26 -17.93 12.82
C GLN A 238 10.01 -17.08 11.58
N ILE A 239 10.45 -17.54 10.41
CA ILE A 239 10.19 -16.88 9.12
C ILE A 239 8.69 -16.88 8.83
N GLN A 240 8.00 -18.00 9.06
CA GLN A 240 6.56 -18.10 8.91
C GLN A 240 5.85 -17.08 9.81
N LEU A 241 6.14 -17.09 11.12
CA LEU A 241 5.58 -16.12 12.06
C LEU A 241 5.90 -14.68 11.66
N TRP A 242 7.14 -14.40 11.23
CA TRP A 242 7.52 -13.07 10.75
C TRP A 242 6.68 -12.65 9.57
N SER A 243 6.51 -13.49 8.54
CA SER A 243 5.79 -13.17 7.31
C SER A 243 4.26 -13.06 7.49
N GLU A 244 3.68 -13.75 8.47
CA GLU A 244 2.25 -13.69 8.76
C GLU A 244 1.87 -12.36 9.43
N ALA A 245 0.71 -11.82 9.08
CA ALA A 245 0.16 -10.65 9.74
C ALA A 245 -0.28 -11.01 11.17
N SER A 246 -0.04 -10.13 12.12
CA SER A 246 -0.58 -10.28 13.48
C SER A 246 -1.45 -9.09 13.86
N SER A 247 -2.37 -9.31 14.81
CA SER A 247 -3.29 -8.28 15.29
C SER A 247 -3.48 -8.42 16.80
N THR A 248 -3.62 -7.29 17.48
CA THR A 248 -3.80 -7.20 18.93
C THR A 248 -4.79 -6.10 19.26
N GLN A 249 -5.87 -6.48 19.95
CA GLN A 249 -6.84 -5.53 20.50
C GLN A 249 -6.33 -5.01 21.85
N VAL A 250 -6.23 -3.68 21.99
CA VAL A 250 -5.84 -3.00 23.24
C VAL A 250 -6.87 -1.91 23.55
N GLY A 251 -7.82 -2.23 24.41
CA GLY A 251 -8.99 -1.36 24.63
C GLY A 251 -9.76 -1.16 23.31
N PRO A 252 -10.05 0.08 22.89
CA PRO A 252 -10.72 0.35 21.61
C PRO A 252 -9.78 0.25 20.40
N LEU A 253 -8.46 0.27 20.61
CA LEU A 253 -7.48 0.27 19.52
C LEU A 253 -7.24 -1.14 18.99
N ARG A 254 -7.20 -1.26 17.66
CA ARG A 254 -6.65 -2.44 16.99
C ARG A 254 -5.25 -2.10 16.50
N VAL A 255 -4.23 -2.73 17.08
CA VAL A 255 -2.84 -2.63 16.63
C VAL A 255 -2.52 -3.87 15.81
N HIS A 256 -2.09 -3.70 14.57
CA HIS A 256 -1.96 -4.81 13.64
C HIS A 256 -0.87 -4.57 12.60
N GLU A 257 -0.40 -5.64 11.97
CA GLU A 257 0.32 -5.56 10.70
C GLU A 257 -0.71 -5.51 9.55
N ASP A 258 -0.26 -5.17 8.35
CA ASP A 258 -1.16 -5.11 7.19
C ASP A 258 -1.73 -6.48 6.80
N GLU A 259 -2.79 -6.50 5.98
CA GLU A 259 -3.50 -7.73 5.59
C GLU A 259 -2.66 -8.69 4.73
N ASP A 260 -3.23 -9.85 4.35
CA ASP A 260 -2.53 -11.02 3.83
C ASP A 260 -1.64 -10.78 2.59
N ASN A 261 -1.78 -9.68 1.86
CA ASN A 261 -0.96 -9.34 0.70
C ASN A 261 0.01 -8.15 0.91
N GLU A 262 0.00 -7.50 2.07
CA GLU A 262 0.86 -6.35 2.44
C GLU A 262 0.76 -5.12 1.49
N LEU A 263 -0.33 -5.00 0.72
CA LEU A 263 -0.50 -3.91 -0.25
C LEU A 263 -0.79 -2.55 0.40
N GLY A 264 -1.28 -2.51 1.64
CA GLY A 264 -1.40 -1.29 2.43
C GLY A 264 -0.07 -0.61 2.75
N PHE A 265 1.07 -1.30 2.58
CA PHE A 265 2.40 -0.70 2.79
C PHE A 265 2.68 0.48 1.85
N PHE A 266 2.07 0.51 0.66
CA PHE A 266 2.17 1.65 -0.27
C PHE A 266 1.62 2.96 0.33
N TRP A 267 0.72 2.85 1.30
CA TRP A 267 0.11 3.99 1.97
C TRP A 267 0.77 4.33 3.31
N ALA A 268 1.69 3.49 3.81
CA ALA A 268 2.24 3.66 5.15
C ALA A 268 2.93 5.02 5.34
N THR A 269 3.69 5.50 4.36
CA THR A 269 4.38 6.79 4.45
C THR A 269 3.47 8.00 4.25
N LYS A 270 2.19 7.79 3.89
CA LYS A 270 1.12 8.83 3.95
C LYS A 270 0.50 8.97 5.35
N ILE A 271 0.94 8.17 6.32
CA ILE A 271 0.62 8.31 7.75
C ILE A 271 1.85 8.91 8.45
N GLY A 272 1.74 10.09 9.07
CA GLY A 272 2.86 10.79 9.71
C GLY A 272 3.52 11.88 8.85
N GLY A 273 4.01 12.94 9.48
CA GLY A 273 4.63 14.09 8.81
C GLY A 273 6.16 14.18 8.94
N PRO A 274 6.85 14.95 8.06
CA PRO A 274 6.39 15.34 6.71
C PRO A 274 6.33 14.08 5.83
N SER A 275 5.16 13.81 5.25
CA SER A 275 4.89 12.55 4.55
C SER A 275 5.64 12.47 3.22
N HIS A 276 6.70 11.67 3.18
CA HIS A 276 7.42 11.29 1.96
C HIS A 276 6.72 10.08 1.34
N GLY A 277 5.64 10.36 0.60
CA GLY A 277 4.80 9.34 -0.04
C GLY A 277 5.42 8.76 -1.31
N PHE A 278 4.70 7.87 -1.98
CA PHE A 278 5.07 7.36 -3.31
C PHE A 278 5.30 8.47 -4.36
N ASP A 279 4.73 9.66 -4.16
CA ASP A 279 4.82 10.80 -5.08
C ASP A 279 5.56 12.02 -4.50
N TYR A 280 6.32 11.83 -3.42
CA TYR A 280 7.27 12.81 -2.90
C TYR A 280 8.39 12.08 -2.15
N GLU A 281 9.59 12.07 -2.70
CA GLU A 281 10.73 11.28 -2.17
C GLU A 281 10.40 9.77 -2.05
N GLY A 282 9.70 9.22 -3.04
CA GLY A 282 9.18 7.86 -3.02
C GLY A 282 10.22 6.73 -2.99
N HIS A 283 11.52 7.03 -3.22
CA HIS A 283 12.58 6.03 -3.08
C HIS A 283 12.72 5.54 -1.63
N CYS A 284 12.39 6.37 -0.62
CA CYS A 284 12.37 5.98 0.79
C CYS A 284 11.35 4.87 1.10
N LEU A 285 10.35 4.69 0.23
CA LEU A 285 9.31 3.67 0.37
C LEU A 285 9.77 2.31 -0.20
N LEU A 286 10.69 2.30 -1.16
CA LEU A 286 11.17 1.05 -1.81
C LEU A 286 11.71 0.01 -0.82
N PRO A 287 12.49 0.36 0.23
CA PRO A 287 12.94 -0.61 1.21
C PRO A 287 11.77 -1.25 1.96
N LEU A 288 10.71 -0.50 2.24
CA LEU A 288 9.52 -1.07 2.88
C LEU A 288 8.78 -2.03 1.94
N LEU A 289 8.70 -1.71 0.65
CA LEU A 289 8.00 -2.53 -0.34
C LEU A 289 8.80 -3.76 -0.79
N ALA A 290 10.13 -3.68 -0.80
CA ALA A 290 10.99 -4.71 -1.39
C ALA A 290 11.66 -5.63 -0.36
N ASN A 291 11.95 -5.15 0.85
CA ASN A 291 12.69 -5.94 1.84
C ASN A 291 11.78 -6.95 2.55
N ALA A 292 12.27 -8.18 2.74
CA ALA A 292 11.63 -9.17 3.60
C ALA A 292 11.68 -8.76 5.08
N ARG A 293 12.73 -8.01 5.46
CA ARG A 293 12.96 -7.61 6.85
C ARG A 293 12.16 -6.40 7.33
N HIS A 294 11.36 -5.77 6.47
CA HIS A 294 10.61 -4.56 6.82
C HIS A 294 9.11 -4.81 6.88
N LYS A 295 8.50 -4.28 7.92
CA LYS A 295 7.05 -4.23 8.10
C LYS A 295 6.65 -2.89 8.70
N VAL A 296 5.34 -2.71 8.83
CA VAL A 296 4.76 -1.57 9.54
C VAL A 296 3.75 -2.10 10.53
N VAL A 297 3.83 -1.59 11.76
CA VAL A 297 2.74 -1.71 12.73
C VAL A 297 1.77 -0.58 12.49
N LEU A 298 0.51 -0.92 12.28
CA LEU A 298 -0.61 -0.03 11.98
C LEU A 298 -1.53 0.06 13.21
N ILE A 299 -2.11 1.23 13.41
CA ILE A 299 -3.03 1.52 14.52
C ILE A 299 -4.36 1.92 13.90
N SER A 300 -5.40 1.12 14.11
CA SER A 300 -6.78 1.47 13.75
C SER A 300 -7.53 1.93 15.00
N ASP A 301 -8.10 3.12 14.94
CA ASP A 301 -8.91 3.73 15.99
C ASP A 301 -10.35 3.86 15.49
N PRO A 302 -11.36 3.36 16.23
CA PRO A 302 -12.75 3.44 15.79
C PRO A 302 -13.28 4.87 15.63
N SER A 303 -12.67 5.87 16.27
CA SER A 303 -13.01 7.29 16.06
C SER A 303 -12.53 7.83 14.70
N TYR A 304 -11.65 7.09 14.01
CA TYR A 304 -11.16 7.39 12.68
C TYR A 304 -11.31 6.16 11.77
N PRO A 305 -12.54 5.85 11.30
CA PRO A 305 -12.86 4.55 10.67
C PRO A 305 -12.46 4.45 9.19
N HIS A 306 -11.61 5.35 8.70
CA HIS A 306 -11.30 5.45 7.26
C HIS A 306 -10.18 4.52 6.83
N HIS A 307 -9.08 4.51 7.59
CA HIS A 307 -7.87 3.73 7.35
C HIS A 307 -7.05 3.75 8.66
N PRO A 308 -6.00 2.93 8.79
CA PRO A 308 -5.15 3.01 9.98
C PRO A 308 -4.65 4.43 10.21
N VAL A 309 -4.87 4.93 11.42
CA VAL A 309 -4.64 6.32 11.82
C VAL A 309 -3.21 6.54 12.30
N GLY A 310 -2.48 5.47 12.64
CA GLY A 310 -1.11 5.54 13.09
C GLY A 310 -0.25 4.44 12.50
N ARG A 311 1.06 4.68 12.48
CA ARG A 311 2.06 3.71 12.03
C ARG A 311 3.35 3.74 12.86
N ALA A 312 4.10 2.65 12.85
CA ALA A 312 5.51 2.60 13.23
C ALA A 312 6.26 1.61 12.34
N HIS A 313 7.46 1.95 11.87
CA HIS A 313 8.27 0.97 11.14
C HIS A 313 8.75 -0.12 12.08
N PHE A 314 8.67 -1.35 11.59
CA PHE A 314 8.95 -2.55 12.35
C PHE A 314 9.86 -3.45 11.54
N ARG A 315 11.09 -3.63 12.00
CA ARG A 315 12.16 -4.26 11.22
C ARG A 315 12.73 -5.46 11.95
N LEU A 316 13.06 -6.50 11.20
CA LEU A 316 13.83 -7.64 11.70
C LEU A 316 15.30 -7.45 11.35
N LEU A 317 16.16 -7.33 12.35
CA LEU A 317 17.58 -6.98 12.21
C LEU A 317 18.46 -7.94 13.01
N TRP A 318 19.79 -7.76 12.96
CA TRP A 318 20.77 -8.58 13.69
C TRP A 318 21.70 -7.71 14.52
N THR A 319 22.12 -8.21 15.69
CA THR A 319 23.31 -7.67 16.36
C THR A 319 24.54 -7.99 15.50
N ALA A 320 25.47 -7.06 15.38
CA ALA A 320 26.62 -7.22 14.49
C ALA A 320 27.67 -8.20 15.04
N GLU A 321 27.82 -8.23 16.37
CA GLU A 321 28.86 -9.01 17.04
C GLU A 321 28.45 -10.47 17.24
N GLU A 322 27.19 -10.72 17.60
CA GLU A 322 26.70 -12.05 17.98
C GLU A 322 25.75 -12.66 16.93
N MET A 323 25.38 -11.90 15.90
CA MET A 323 24.40 -12.31 14.88
C MET A 323 23.07 -12.77 15.49
N LYS A 324 22.66 -12.15 16.60
CA LYS A 324 21.37 -12.44 17.23
C LYS A 324 20.26 -11.65 16.55
N PRO A 325 19.13 -12.27 16.16
CA PRO A 325 18.01 -11.55 15.59
C PRO A 325 17.39 -10.61 16.64
N LEU A 326 16.87 -9.48 16.18
CA LEU A 326 16.14 -8.50 16.99
C LEU A 326 15.02 -7.84 16.17
N LEU A 327 13.93 -7.48 16.83
CA LEU A 327 12.86 -6.68 16.26
C LEU A 327 13.09 -5.22 16.63
N TRP A 328 13.36 -4.38 15.65
CA TRP A 328 13.57 -2.94 15.80
C TRP A 328 12.26 -2.19 15.56
N LEU A 329 11.83 -1.43 16.56
CA LEU A 329 10.66 -0.57 16.49
C LEU A 329 11.09 0.91 16.42
N GLU A 330 10.66 1.60 15.37
CA GLU A 330 10.86 3.04 15.21
C GLU A 330 9.72 3.84 15.87
N GLU A 331 9.80 5.17 15.81
CA GLU A 331 8.80 6.06 16.37
C GLU A 331 7.40 5.86 15.79
N ILE A 332 6.40 6.16 16.63
CA ILE A 332 4.99 6.07 16.26
C ILE A 332 4.55 7.40 15.69
N HIS A 333 4.03 7.37 14.46
CA HIS A 333 3.50 8.53 13.79
C HIS A 333 1.98 8.45 13.63
N ARG A 334 1.33 9.61 13.71
CA ARG A 334 -0.11 9.79 13.50
C ARG A 334 -0.38 10.40 12.13
N ASP A 335 -1.48 10.01 11.50
CA ASP A 335 -2.06 10.72 10.36
C ASP A 335 -2.27 12.20 10.73
N GLY A 336 -1.80 13.10 9.86
CA GLY A 336 -1.82 14.55 10.11
C GLY A 336 -3.24 15.12 10.24
N ARG A 337 -4.24 14.46 9.63
CA ARG A 337 -5.65 14.88 9.63
C ARG A 337 -6.44 14.34 10.81
N ALA A 338 -5.87 13.42 11.58
CA ALA A 338 -6.62 12.72 12.62
C ALA A 338 -6.57 13.44 13.97
N GLU A 339 -7.76 13.75 14.50
CA GLU A 339 -7.96 14.28 15.85
C GLU A 339 -8.27 13.12 16.82
N VAL A 340 -7.24 12.35 17.16
CA VAL A 340 -7.34 11.17 18.03
C VAL A 340 -6.39 11.26 19.23
N ASP A 341 -6.77 10.63 20.34
CA ASP A 341 -5.91 10.50 21.52
C ASP A 341 -4.79 9.47 21.27
N THR A 342 -3.55 9.95 21.32
CA THR A 342 -2.35 9.13 21.08
C THR A 342 -1.71 8.63 22.37
N GLY A 343 -2.17 9.09 23.55
CA GLY A 343 -1.61 8.69 24.84
C GLY A 343 -1.51 7.17 25.04
N PRO A 344 -2.53 6.38 24.68
CA PRO A 344 -2.49 4.92 24.82
C PRO A 344 -1.60 4.19 23.79
N TRP A 345 -1.19 4.86 22.71
CA TRP A 345 -0.62 4.19 21.54
C TRP A 345 0.70 3.49 21.84
N ARG A 346 1.58 4.13 22.60
CA ARG A 346 2.91 3.56 22.90
C ARG A 346 2.79 2.23 23.63
N LYS A 347 1.97 2.16 24.68
CA LYS A 347 1.70 0.91 25.40
C LYS A 347 1.07 -0.14 24.48
N ALA A 348 0.10 0.25 23.64
CA ALA A 348 -0.58 -0.67 22.75
C ALA A 348 0.36 -1.28 21.69
N VAL A 349 1.19 -0.43 21.07
CA VAL A 349 2.21 -0.85 20.09
C VAL A 349 3.26 -1.75 20.74
N LEU A 350 3.83 -1.35 21.89
CA LEU A 350 4.79 -2.17 22.62
C LEU A 350 4.22 -3.54 22.98
N THR A 351 2.97 -3.59 23.45
CA THR A 351 2.27 -4.85 23.75
C THR A 351 2.20 -5.75 22.52
N HIS A 352 1.82 -5.19 21.36
CA HIS A 352 1.73 -5.92 20.10
C HIS A 352 3.09 -6.47 19.65
N VAL A 353 4.12 -5.63 19.57
CA VAL A 353 5.45 -6.04 19.07
C VAL A 353 6.17 -6.98 20.04
N ALA A 354 5.97 -6.83 21.36
CA ALA A 354 6.54 -7.75 22.34
C ALA A 354 5.89 -9.13 22.27
N ARG A 355 4.59 -9.22 21.97
CA ARG A 355 3.92 -10.51 21.70
C ARG A 355 4.50 -11.19 20.46
N LYS A 356 4.75 -10.43 19.39
CA LYS A 356 5.41 -10.96 18.17
C LYS A 356 6.83 -11.45 18.48
N GLY A 357 7.63 -10.64 19.17
CA GLY A 357 8.98 -10.99 19.60
C GLY A 357 9.01 -12.24 20.48
N ALA A 358 8.13 -12.32 21.49
CA ALA A 358 8.00 -13.49 22.34
C ALA A 358 7.63 -14.74 21.54
N ALA A 359 6.64 -14.64 20.64
CA ALA A 359 6.24 -15.76 19.79
C ALA A 359 7.40 -16.26 18.91
N MET A 360 8.22 -15.35 18.38
CA MET A 360 9.39 -15.68 17.56
C MET A 360 10.65 -16.06 18.38
N GLY A 361 10.66 -15.86 19.70
CA GLY A 361 11.89 -15.98 20.50
C GLY A 361 12.95 -14.94 20.18
N VAL A 362 12.54 -13.74 19.77
CA VAL A 362 13.40 -12.63 19.33
C VAL A 362 13.24 -11.44 20.27
N MET A 363 14.35 -10.77 20.58
CA MET A 363 14.35 -9.58 21.44
C MET A 363 13.69 -8.38 20.73
N LEU A 364 13.00 -7.54 21.49
CA LEU A 364 12.52 -6.24 21.01
C LEU A 364 13.56 -5.17 21.34
N SER A 365 13.85 -4.30 20.39
CA SER A 365 14.76 -3.17 20.53
C SER A 365 14.08 -1.90 20.03
N CYS A 366 14.21 -0.83 20.79
CA CYS A 366 13.69 0.49 20.43
C CYS A 366 14.65 1.59 20.92
N SER A 367 14.28 2.85 20.67
CA SER A 367 15.02 4.01 21.18
C SER A 367 15.26 3.91 22.69
N ALA A 368 16.44 4.35 23.17
CA ALA A 368 16.76 4.40 24.59
C ALA A 368 15.74 5.23 25.40
N GLU A 369 15.09 6.21 24.78
CA GLU A 369 14.07 7.06 25.41
C GLU A 369 12.84 6.26 25.88
N TRP A 370 12.61 5.08 25.30
CA TRP A 370 11.47 4.22 25.61
C TRP A 370 11.77 3.24 26.77
N HIS A 371 12.93 3.35 27.43
CA HIS A 371 13.33 2.41 28.48
C HIS A 371 12.28 2.28 29.60
N HIS A 372 11.64 3.38 30.00
CA HIS A 372 10.59 3.35 31.02
C HIS A 372 9.36 2.55 30.56
N ASP A 373 8.88 2.81 29.34
CA ASP A 373 7.72 2.13 28.76
C ASP A 373 7.98 0.62 28.60
N VAL A 374 9.18 0.26 28.13
CA VAL A 374 9.61 -1.13 27.99
C VAL A 374 9.77 -1.83 29.35
N SER A 375 10.22 -1.10 30.38
CA SER A 375 10.29 -1.63 31.75
C SER A 375 8.90 -1.93 32.31
N ALA A 376 7.92 -1.05 32.08
CA ALA A 376 6.54 -1.29 32.47
C ALA A 376 5.94 -2.51 31.75
N LEU A 377 6.20 -2.65 30.45
CA LEU A 377 5.82 -3.83 29.67
C LEU A 377 6.41 -5.12 30.27
N SER A 378 7.69 -5.11 30.64
CA SER A 378 8.36 -6.28 31.23
C SER A 378 7.80 -6.67 32.61
N GLN A 379 7.27 -5.72 33.39
CA GLN A 379 6.60 -6.03 34.65
C GLN A 379 5.27 -6.75 34.44
N GLU A 380 4.55 -6.43 33.35
CA GLU A 380 3.28 -7.05 32.99
C GLU A 380 3.47 -8.39 32.26
N ALA A 381 4.40 -8.46 31.30
CA ALA A 381 4.62 -9.62 30.43
C ALA A 381 5.70 -10.60 30.92
N GLY A 382 6.45 -10.24 31.98
CA GLY A 382 7.69 -10.91 32.36
C GLY A 382 8.83 -10.62 31.37
N GLY A 383 10.00 -11.24 31.59
CA GLY A 383 11.21 -11.00 30.78
C GLY A 383 12.20 -10.07 31.48
N SER A 384 13.16 -9.56 30.72
CA SER A 384 14.18 -8.63 31.22
C SER A 384 14.40 -7.45 30.27
N VAL A 385 14.76 -6.31 30.84
CA VAL A 385 15.07 -5.08 30.10
C VAL A 385 16.53 -4.70 30.35
N SER A 386 17.22 -4.31 29.29
CA SER A 386 18.60 -3.83 29.36
C SER A 386 18.82 -2.64 28.44
N SER A 387 19.75 -1.76 28.82
CA SER A 387 20.30 -0.73 27.93
C SER A 387 21.47 -1.32 27.16
N ARG A 388 21.47 -1.18 25.84
CA ARG A 388 22.56 -1.66 24.98
C ARG A 388 23.04 -0.60 23.99
N SER A 389 24.27 -0.79 23.50
CA SER A 389 24.91 0.03 22.48
C SER A 389 25.75 -0.80 21.50
N ASP A 390 25.53 -2.12 21.48
CA ASP A 390 26.05 -3.03 20.46
C ASP A 390 25.52 -2.64 19.08
N ARG A 391 26.30 -2.93 18.03
CA ARG A 391 25.99 -2.43 16.69
C ARG A 391 24.96 -3.32 16.01
N ILE A 392 24.24 -2.74 15.06
CA ILE A 392 23.22 -3.46 14.28
C ILE A 392 23.77 -3.73 12.88
N LEU A 393 23.59 -4.96 12.41
CA LEU A 393 23.85 -5.36 11.03
C LEU A 393 22.58 -5.17 10.17
N LEU A 394 22.76 -4.50 9.05
CA LEU A 394 21.81 -4.34 7.96
C LEU A 394 22.30 -5.15 6.76
N ARG A 395 21.63 -6.25 6.45
CA ARG A 395 21.87 -7.04 5.21
C ARG A 395 21.46 -6.25 3.96
N PRO A 396 21.85 -6.61 2.72
CA PRO A 396 21.55 -5.81 1.54
C PRO A 396 20.06 -5.50 1.41
N SER A 397 19.74 -4.28 0.99
CA SER A 397 18.39 -3.88 0.65
C SER A 397 18.03 -4.36 -0.75
N ASN A 398 16.87 -5.00 -0.87
CA ASN A 398 16.26 -5.32 -2.15
C ASN A 398 15.65 -4.06 -2.80
N GLY A 399 15.48 -2.98 -2.04
CA GLY A 399 14.99 -1.69 -2.52
C GLY A 399 16.07 -0.75 -3.08
N VAL A 400 17.31 -1.23 -3.27
CA VAL A 400 18.53 -0.47 -3.64
C VAL A 400 19.03 0.48 -2.54
N VAL A 401 18.11 1.22 -1.93
CA VAL A 401 18.37 2.14 -0.82
C VAL A 401 17.99 1.51 0.51
N GLU A 402 18.50 2.05 1.60
CA GLU A 402 17.90 1.95 2.92
C GLU A 402 17.43 3.35 3.33
N ALA A 403 16.34 3.41 4.11
CA ALA A 403 15.74 4.65 4.57
C ALA A 403 15.37 4.53 6.05
N SER A 404 16.03 5.27 6.95
CA SER A 404 15.70 5.31 8.38
C SER A 404 16.32 6.52 9.06
N ASP A 405 15.54 7.27 9.82
CA ASP A 405 16.05 8.36 10.68
C ASP A 405 16.65 7.84 12.00
N TYR A 406 16.52 6.54 12.31
CA TYR A 406 16.76 5.99 13.65
C TYR A 406 17.90 4.98 13.70
N LEU A 407 18.27 4.37 12.57
CA LEU A 407 19.32 3.35 12.52
C LEU A 407 20.72 3.93 12.35
N SER A 408 20.85 5.11 11.75
CA SER A 408 22.14 5.78 11.53
C SER A 408 21.95 7.30 11.40
N GLY A 409 23.04 8.04 11.27
CA GLY A 409 23.00 9.48 10.91
C GLY A 409 22.64 9.76 9.46
N LYS A 410 22.28 8.74 8.67
CA LYS A 410 21.86 8.85 7.26
C LYS A 410 20.34 8.71 7.17
N HIS A 411 19.69 9.47 6.29
CA HIS A 411 18.29 9.26 5.96
C HIS A 411 18.15 8.21 4.85
N ASP A 412 18.62 8.53 3.64
CA ASP A 412 18.64 7.61 2.49
C ASP A 412 20.06 7.31 2.06
N TRP A 413 20.37 6.05 1.80
CA TRP A 413 21.66 5.67 1.23
C TRP A 413 21.58 4.37 0.45
N VAL A 414 22.46 4.21 -0.54
CA VAL A 414 22.59 2.95 -1.29
C VAL A 414 23.08 1.86 -0.33
N GLN A 415 22.35 0.75 -0.25
CA GLN A 415 22.60 -0.31 0.71
C GLN A 415 22.56 -1.67 -0.01
N LEU A 416 23.56 -1.91 -0.86
CA LEU A 416 23.68 -3.14 -1.68
C LEU A 416 24.52 -4.23 -1.03
N GLU A 417 25.24 -3.90 0.03
CA GLU A 417 26.09 -4.81 0.80
C GLU A 417 25.71 -4.77 2.27
N ASP A 418 26.23 -5.72 3.04
CA ASP A 418 26.12 -5.73 4.49
C ASP A 418 26.70 -4.42 5.06
N GLU A 419 25.93 -3.76 5.92
CA GLU A 419 26.35 -2.53 6.59
C GLU A 419 26.14 -2.64 8.09
N ILE A 420 27.13 -2.18 8.85
CA ILE A 420 27.04 -2.12 10.31
C ILE A 420 26.73 -0.67 10.69
N ALA A 421 25.54 -0.45 11.23
CA ALA A 421 25.10 0.83 11.76
C ALA A 421 26.06 1.39 12.82
N GLU A 422 26.06 2.70 12.98
CA GLU A 422 26.79 3.34 14.08
C GLU A 422 26.17 2.91 15.43
N PRO A 423 26.99 2.76 16.48
CA PRO A 423 26.47 2.41 17.79
C PRO A 423 25.53 3.51 18.31
N GLY A 424 24.33 3.12 18.72
CA GLY A 424 23.33 4.00 19.32
C GLY A 424 22.79 3.38 20.61
N GLY A 425 22.37 4.21 21.56
CA GLY A 425 21.73 3.74 22.78
C GLY A 425 20.35 3.16 22.50
N ARG A 426 20.08 1.96 23.03
CA ARG A 426 18.82 1.23 22.80
C ARG A 426 18.27 0.66 24.09
N ALA A 427 16.95 0.68 24.23
CA ALA A 427 16.25 -0.13 25.22
C ALA A 427 15.91 -1.48 24.58
N VAL A 428 16.34 -2.57 25.23
CA VAL A 428 16.17 -3.93 24.72
C VAL A 428 15.35 -4.74 25.72
N TYR A 429 14.24 -5.30 25.25
CA TYR A 429 13.41 -6.25 25.96
C TYR A 429 13.65 -7.67 25.46
N GLU A 430 14.01 -8.55 26.39
CA GLU A 430 14.15 -9.97 26.15
C GLU A 430 12.93 -10.71 26.72
N PRO A 431 12.13 -11.39 25.88
CA PRO A 431 10.98 -12.14 26.34
C PRO A 431 11.42 -13.32 27.22
N PRO A 432 10.63 -13.69 28.25
CA PRO A 432 11.01 -14.78 29.14
C PRO A 432 11.07 -16.12 28.38
N PRO A 433 11.96 -17.05 28.76
CA PRO A 433 12.09 -18.34 28.09
C PRO A 433 10.80 -19.18 28.04
N SER A 434 9.86 -18.93 28.95
CA SER A 434 8.54 -19.58 29.01
C SER A 434 7.54 -19.03 27.99
N ALA A 435 7.74 -17.81 27.49
CA ALA A 435 6.88 -17.17 26.49
C ALA A 435 7.32 -17.46 25.05
N GLN A 436 8.58 -17.90 24.88
CA GLN A 436 9.05 -18.47 23.63
C GLN A 436 8.32 -19.80 23.45
N ARG A 437 7.57 -19.98 22.35
CA ARG A 437 6.89 -21.26 22.10
C ARG A 437 7.93 -22.37 22.15
N ARG A 438 7.88 -23.17 23.22
CA ARG A 438 8.43 -24.52 23.23
C ARG A 438 7.41 -25.39 22.52
N GLU A 439 7.91 -26.20 21.59
CA GLU A 439 7.20 -27.29 20.89
C GLU A 439 6.56 -26.90 19.54
N LEU A 440 7.26 -27.35 18.48
CA LEU A 440 6.67 -27.94 17.28
C LEU A 440 5.94 -29.24 17.65
#